data_AF-A0A0S4JLG6-F1
#
_entry.id   AF-A0A0S4JLG6-F1
#
_cell.length_a   1.000
_cell.length_b   1.000
_cell.length_c   1.000
_cell.angle_alpha   90.00
_cell.angle_beta   90.00
_cell.angle_gamma   90.00
#
_symmetry.space_group_name_H-M   'P 1'
#
loop_
_entity.id
_entity.type
_entity.pdbx_description
1 polymer ?
#
loop_
_entity_poly.entity_id
_entity_poly.type
_entity_poly.pdbx_seq_one_letter_code
_entity_poly.pdbx_strand_id
1 'polypeptide(L)'
;MATSHHHVLVAVVAILATVAWTSFACETDDHCRPSSCCHSNQCVDTTKAPPPNCTDVLCTAGCEHDTLDCGGECMCTASKVCAPHVRAGMPPDGAGDWGVPKPQTGHARTIKRVVIRKQKG
;
A
#
# COMPACT_ATOMS: atom_id res chain seq x y z
N MET A 1 -29.66 16.31 -50.29
CA MET A 1 -28.30 15.84 -49.97
C MET A 1 -27.86 16.57 -48.70
N ALA A 2 -28.13 16.04 -47.50
CA ALA A 2 -27.91 16.75 -46.23
C ALA A 2 -27.51 15.83 -45.06
N THR A 3 -26.92 14.66 -45.34
CA THR A 3 -26.52 13.67 -44.32
C THR A 3 -25.04 13.73 -43.94
N SER A 4 -24.20 14.42 -44.72
CA SER A 4 -22.73 14.36 -44.58
C SER A 4 -22.20 14.96 -43.27
N HIS A 5 -22.73 16.09 -42.82
CA HIS A 5 -22.21 16.80 -41.63
C HIS A 5 -22.50 16.08 -40.31
N HIS A 6 -23.62 15.36 -40.21
CA HIS A 6 -24.02 14.65 -38.99
C HIS A 6 -23.13 13.44 -38.72
N HIS A 7 -22.74 12.69 -39.76
CA HIS A 7 -21.83 11.54 -39.60
C HIS A 7 -20.42 11.96 -39.21
N VAL A 8 -19.92 13.09 -39.72
CA VAL A 8 -18.61 13.64 -39.36
C VAL A 8 -18.59 14.07 -37.90
N LEU A 9 -19.66 14.74 -37.44
CA LEU A 9 -19.73 15.27 -36.07
C LEU A 9 -19.87 14.13 -35.04
N VAL A 10 -20.65 13.09 -35.34
CA VAL A 10 -20.77 11.89 -34.50
C VAL A 10 -19.44 11.14 -34.41
N ALA A 11 -18.71 11.01 -35.53
CA ALA A 11 -17.40 10.34 -35.55
C ALA A 11 -16.36 11.09 -34.70
N VAL A 12 -16.31 12.43 -34.78
CA VAL A 12 -15.37 13.24 -33.99
C VAL A 12 -15.67 13.19 -32.49
N VAL A 13 -16.96 13.25 -32.10
CA VAL A 13 -17.36 13.13 -30.69
C VAL A 13 -17.03 11.75 -30.13
N ALA A 14 -17.24 10.68 -30.91
CA ALA A 14 -16.88 9.32 -30.50
C ALA A 14 -15.36 9.15 -30.31
N ILE A 15 -14.55 9.73 -31.20
CA ILE A 15 -13.09 9.68 -31.10
C ILE A 15 -12.63 10.43 -29.84
N LEU A 16 -13.12 11.65 -29.61
CA LEU A 16 -12.75 12.45 -28.43
C LEU A 16 -13.18 11.80 -27.10
N ALA A 17 -14.30 11.07 -27.07
CA ALA A 17 -14.74 10.36 -25.86
C ALA A 17 -13.82 9.20 -25.44
N THR A 18 -13.04 8.64 -26.37
CA THR A 18 -12.15 7.49 -26.11
C THR A 18 -10.76 7.87 -25.57
N VAL A 19 -10.31 9.11 -25.71
CA VAL A 19 -8.94 9.53 -25.35
C VAL A 19 -8.79 9.88 -23.85
N ALA A 20 -9.88 9.92 -23.08
CA ALA A 20 -9.91 10.57 -21.76
C ALA A 20 -9.70 9.67 -20.53
N TRP A 21 -9.14 8.46 -20.66
CA TRP A 21 -9.13 7.50 -19.53
C TRP A 21 -7.77 6.89 -19.20
N THR A 22 -6.67 7.55 -19.56
CA THR A 22 -5.38 7.22 -18.95
C THR A 22 -5.25 8.01 -17.66
N SER A 23 -5.90 7.51 -16.60
CA SER A 23 -5.53 7.91 -15.23
C SER A 23 -4.11 7.45 -15.01
N PHE A 24 -3.15 8.38 -15.15
CA PHE A 24 -1.73 8.12 -14.89
C PHE A 24 -1.62 7.54 -13.48
N ALA A 25 -1.25 6.28 -13.44
CA ALA A 25 -1.06 5.51 -12.22
C ALA A 25 0.40 5.68 -11.79
N CYS A 26 0.76 5.35 -10.55
CA CYS A 26 2.16 5.42 -10.14
C CYS A 26 3.02 4.57 -11.09
N GLU A 27 4.22 5.03 -11.42
CA GLU A 27 5.15 4.26 -12.26
C GLU A 27 6.30 3.70 -11.46
N THR A 28 6.77 4.48 -10.49
CA THR A 28 7.88 4.21 -9.58
C THR A 28 7.46 4.51 -8.14
N ASP A 29 8.25 4.02 -7.17
CA ASP A 29 8.01 4.28 -5.75
C ASP A 29 8.10 5.77 -5.40
N ASP A 30 8.86 6.57 -6.17
CA ASP A 30 8.99 8.01 -5.97
C ASP A 30 7.67 8.79 -6.17
N HIS A 31 6.71 8.19 -6.88
CA HIS A 31 5.38 8.74 -7.07
C HIS A 31 4.47 8.51 -5.87
N CYS A 32 4.90 7.73 -4.86
CA CYS A 32 4.08 7.37 -3.73
C CYS A 32 4.56 8.05 -2.46
N ARG A 33 3.66 8.75 -1.76
CA ARG A 33 3.96 9.45 -0.50
C ARG A 33 2.92 9.15 0.57
N PRO A 34 3.26 9.27 1.87
CA PRO A 34 2.28 9.14 2.95
C PRO A 34 1.08 10.08 2.77
N SER A 35 -0.12 9.59 3.09
CA SER A 35 -1.37 10.36 3.02
C SER A 35 -1.54 11.38 4.17
N SER A 36 -0.84 11.17 5.28
CA SER A 36 -0.80 12.04 6.45
C SER A 36 0.64 12.23 6.92
N CYS A 37 0.89 13.28 7.72
CA CYS A 37 2.23 13.60 8.20
C CYS A 37 2.73 12.67 9.30
N CYS A 38 1.84 12.17 10.16
CA CYS A 38 2.17 11.28 11.27
C CYS A 38 1.28 10.03 11.18
N HIS A 39 1.83 8.87 11.55
CA HIS A 39 1.07 7.62 11.70
C HIS A 39 0.29 7.21 10.44
N SER A 40 0.80 7.57 9.26
CA SER A 40 0.10 7.26 8.01
C SER A 40 0.15 5.75 7.77
N ASN A 41 -1.02 5.15 7.55
CA ASN A 41 -1.15 3.77 7.08
C ASN A 41 -1.67 3.70 5.63
N GLN A 42 -1.70 4.83 4.92
CA GLN A 42 -2.07 4.92 3.51
C GLN A 42 -1.04 5.72 2.72
N CYS A 43 -1.06 5.53 1.40
CA CYS A 43 -0.20 6.22 0.45
C CYS A 43 -1.04 6.95 -0.61
N VAL A 44 -0.58 8.12 -1.03
CA VAL A 44 -1.13 8.90 -2.12
C VAL A 44 -0.19 8.90 -3.32
N ASP A 45 -0.78 9.03 -4.50
CA ASP A 45 -0.09 9.15 -5.78
C ASP A 45 0.16 10.62 -6.12
N THR A 46 1.42 11.03 -6.08
CA THR A 46 1.84 12.43 -6.27
C THR A 46 1.67 12.91 -7.70
N THR A 47 1.48 12.02 -8.67
CA THR A 47 1.17 12.40 -10.05
C THR A 47 -0.27 12.91 -10.20
N LYS A 48 -1.14 12.57 -9.23
CA LYS A 48 -2.56 12.96 -9.23
C LYS A 48 -2.85 14.12 -8.30
N ALA A 49 -2.23 14.12 -7.12
CA ALA A 49 -2.43 15.15 -6.11
C ALA A 49 -1.17 15.32 -5.26
N PRO A 50 -0.84 16.55 -4.82
CA PRO A 50 0.27 16.74 -3.90
C PRO A 50 0.01 16.03 -2.57
N PRO A 51 1.07 15.51 -1.91
CA PRO A 51 0.95 14.99 -0.55
C PRO A 51 0.66 16.12 0.45
N PRO A 52 0.26 15.80 1.69
CA PRO A 52 0.15 16.82 2.75
C PRO A 52 1.50 17.54 2.94
N ASN A 53 1.45 18.84 3.18
CA ASN A 53 2.63 19.60 3.57
C ASN A 53 2.93 19.35 5.05
N CYS A 54 4.09 18.76 5.33
CA CYS A 54 4.51 18.37 6.68
C CYS A 54 5.69 19.20 7.22
N THR A 55 6.10 20.28 6.55
CA THR A 55 7.28 21.09 6.93
C THR A 55 7.23 21.60 8.38
N ASP A 56 6.05 22.02 8.84
CA ASP A 56 5.86 22.60 10.19
C ASP A 56 5.09 21.66 11.14
N VAL A 57 4.91 20.40 10.76
CA VAL A 57 4.20 19.41 11.57
C VAL A 57 5.19 18.63 12.44
N LEU A 58 5.02 18.73 13.75
CA LEU A 58 5.79 17.96 14.72
C LEU A 58 5.02 16.68 15.09
N CYS A 59 5.54 15.54 14.65
CA CYS A 59 5.02 14.23 15.07
C CYS A 59 5.59 13.83 16.45
N THR A 60 4.88 12.94 17.14
CA THR A 60 5.39 12.31 18.36
C THR A 60 6.63 11.47 18.04
N ALA A 61 7.54 11.32 19.02
CA ALA A 61 8.73 10.48 18.85
C ALA A 61 8.44 8.96 18.86
N GLY A 62 7.24 8.56 19.28
CA GLY A 62 6.79 7.17 19.18
C GLY A 62 6.26 6.88 17.79
N CYS A 63 6.40 5.63 17.36
CA CYS A 63 5.77 5.13 16.15
C CYS A 63 4.52 4.28 16.48
N GLU A 64 3.50 4.30 15.61
CA GLU A 64 2.26 3.56 15.82
C GLU A 64 2.29 2.18 15.12
N HIS A 65 1.64 1.18 15.71
CA HIS A 65 1.59 -0.13 15.07
C HIS A 65 0.90 -0.05 13.71
N ASP A 66 1.38 -0.82 12.72
CA ASP A 66 0.85 -0.85 11.35
C ASP A 66 0.90 0.49 10.59
N THR A 67 1.74 1.43 11.02
CA THR A 67 1.95 2.71 10.32
C THR A 67 3.34 2.81 9.68
N LEU A 68 3.48 3.72 8.71
CA LEU A 68 4.69 3.86 7.88
C LEU A 68 5.90 4.41 8.65
N ASP A 69 5.69 5.12 9.74
CA ASP A 69 6.74 5.68 10.60
C ASP A 69 7.46 4.64 11.48
N CYS A 70 6.92 3.42 11.61
CA CYS A 70 7.63 2.28 12.19
C CYS A 70 8.53 1.54 11.16
N GLY A 71 9.16 2.26 10.23
CA GLY A 71 10.05 1.68 9.22
C GLY A 71 9.33 1.07 8.01
N GLY A 72 8.16 1.60 7.68
CA GLY A 72 7.45 1.31 6.45
C GLY A 72 7.80 2.29 5.32
N GLU A 73 7.35 1.96 4.11
CA GLU A 73 7.54 2.77 2.92
C GLU A 73 6.31 2.71 2.00
N CYS A 74 6.11 3.75 1.21
CA CYS A 74 5.09 3.76 0.17
C CYS A 74 5.68 3.20 -1.12
N MET A 75 5.04 2.17 -1.67
CA MET A 75 5.52 1.50 -2.88
C MET A 75 4.49 1.59 -3.99
N CYS A 76 4.96 1.68 -5.23
CA CYS A 76 4.15 1.50 -6.41
C CYS A 76 4.02 0.01 -6.72
N THR A 77 2.83 -0.54 -6.53
CA THR A 77 2.59 -1.97 -6.75
C THR A 77 2.68 -2.36 -8.22
N ALA A 78 2.75 -3.67 -8.50
CA ALA A 78 2.65 -4.20 -9.86
C ALA A 78 1.34 -3.80 -10.57
N SER A 79 0.27 -3.57 -9.79
CA SER A 79 -1.02 -3.05 -10.27
C SER A 79 -1.04 -1.53 -10.45
N LYS A 80 0.10 -0.85 -10.32
CA LYS A 80 0.27 0.60 -10.48
C LYS A 80 -0.56 1.41 -9.48
N VAL A 81 -0.74 0.88 -8.27
CA VAL A 81 -1.41 1.58 -7.16
C VAL A 81 -0.41 1.80 -6.05
N CYS A 82 -0.36 3.01 -5.49
CA CYS A 82 0.42 3.30 -4.29
C CYS A 82 -0.16 2.54 -3.10
N ALA A 83 0.67 1.72 -2.45
CA ALA A 83 0.29 0.95 -1.28
C ALA A 83 1.34 1.07 -0.17
N PRO A 84 0.93 1.02 1.11
CA PRO A 84 1.85 0.97 2.23
C PRO A 84 2.53 -0.40 2.30
N HIS A 85 3.85 -0.41 2.47
CA HIS A 85 4.62 -1.59 2.84
C HIS A 85 5.19 -1.38 4.25
N VAL A 86 4.47 -1.87 5.26
CA VAL A 86 4.93 -1.81 6.65
C VAL A 86 5.76 -3.05 6.94
N ARG A 87 7.00 -2.87 7.41
CA ARG A 87 7.85 -3.99 7.82
C ARG A 87 7.31 -4.57 9.12
N ALA A 88 6.55 -5.65 9.02
CA ALA A 88 6.05 -6.36 10.18
C ALA A 88 7.24 -6.85 11.05
N GLY A 89 7.45 -6.22 12.20
CA GLY A 89 8.23 -6.82 13.29
C GLY A 89 9.57 -6.21 13.68
N MET A 90 9.90 -4.98 13.29
CA MET A 90 11.09 -4.32 13.86
C MET A 90 10.77 -2.88 14.28
N PRO A 91 10.31 -2.64 15.52
CA PRO A 91 10.48 -1.31 16.07
C PRO A 91 11.98 -0.96 16.05
N PRO A 92 12.36 0.32 15.87
CA PRO A 92 13.75 0.72 15.94
C PRO A 92 14.37 0.24 17.26
N ASP A 93 15.63 -0.20 17.17
CA ASP A 93 16.40 -0.83 18.23
C ASP A 93 16.24 -0.05 19.56
N GLY A 94 15.34 -0.51 20.43
CA GLY A 94 15.01 0.19 21.69
C GLY A 94 13.57 0.06 22.18
N ALA A 95 12.59 -0.27 21.34
CA ALA A 95 11.21 -0.49 21.80
C ALA A 95 10.98 -1.94 22.28
N GLY A 96 11.79 -2.38 23.25
CA GLY A 96 11.54 -3.61 23.97
C GLY A 96 10.47 -3.38 25.03
N ASP A 97 9.22 -3.76 24.72
CA ASP A 97 8.13 -4.13 25.66
C ASP A 97 6.74 -3.58 25.25
N TRP A 98 6.30 -3.81 24.01
CA TRP A 98 4.91 -3.51 23.59
C TRP A 98 3.99 -4.74 23.54
N GLY A 99 4.38 -5.87 24.16
CA GLY A 99 3.53 -7.07 24.21
C GLY A 99 3.14 -7.68 22.84
N VAL A 100 3.70 -7.18 21.74
CA VAL A 100 3.42 -7.68 20.39
C VAL A 100 4.17 -9.00 20.21
N PRO A 101 3.48 -10.10 19.83
CA PRO A 101 4.15 -11.35 19.50
C PRO A 101 5.14 -11.12 18.36
N LYS A 102 6.42 -11.41 18.60
CA LYS A 102 7.46 -11.38 17.54
C LYS A 102 6.98 -12.21 16.34
N PRO A 103 7.17 -11.75 15.10
CA PRO A 103 6.88 -12.56 13.93
C PRO A 103 7.66 -13.87 14.06
N GLN A 104 6.94 -14.98 14.00
CA GLN A 104 7.47 -16.33 14.19
C GLN A 104 8.30 -16.72 12.95
N THR A 105 9.50 -16.16 12.82
CA THR A 105 10.48 -16.64 11.84
C THR A 105 10.99 -18.00 12.31
N GLY A 106 10.44 -19.06 11.74
CA GLY A 106 11.03 -20.40 11.79
C GLY A 106 10.53 -21.32 12.90
N HIS A 107 9.27 -21.75 12.83
CA HIS A 107 8.86 -23.05 13.40
C HIS A 107 8.52 -24.00 12.26
N ALA A 108 9.54 -24.71 11.76
CA ALA A 108 9.33 -25.97 11.06
C ALA A 108 8.56 -26.89 12.01
N ARG A 109 7.26 -27.10 11.74
CA ARG A 109 6.41 -28.02 12.50
C ARG A 109 6.95 -29.44 12.35
N THR A 110 7.81 -29.88 13.27
CA THR A 110 8.01 -31.30 13.52
C THR A 110 6.70 -31.84 14.06
N ILE A 111 5.92 -32.47 13.18
CA ILE A 111 4.71 -33.19 13.53
C ILE A 111 5.14 -34.35 14.45
N LYS A 112 5.08 -34.18 15.78
CA LYS A 112 5.18 -35.30 16.71
C LYS A 112 3.98 -36.22 16.42
N ARG A 113 4.22 -37.31 15.69
CA ARG A 113 3.29 -38.44 15.59
C ARG A 113 2.97 -38.90 17.02
N VAL A 114 1.77 -38.59 17.49
CA VAL A 114 1.18 -39.21 18.67
C VAL A 114 1.01 -40.69 18.36
N VAL A 115 1.92 -41.53 18.86
CA VAL A 115 1.73 -42.98 18.85
C VAL A 115 0.70 -43.30 19.92
N ILE A 116 -0.55 -43.49 19.50
CA ILE A 116 -1.64 -43.99 20.35
C ILE A 116 -1.27 -45.44 20.72
N ARG A 117 -0.71 -45.67 21.91
CA ARG A 117 -0.59 -47.01 22.47
C ARG A 117 -1.99 -47.51 22.83
N LYS A 118 -2.48 -48.43 22.03
CA LYS A 118 -3.71 -49.21 22.23
C LYS A 118 -3.56 -50.00 23.54
N GLN A 119 -4.31 -49.62 24.57
CA GLN A 119 -4.56 -50.49 25.72
C GLN A 119 -5.33 -51.72 25.24
N LYS A 120 -4.82 -52.91 25.55
CA LYS A 120 -5.54 -54.19 25.41
C LYS A 120 -5.18 -55.08 26.60
N GLY A 121 -6.23 -55.50 27.31
CA GLY A 121 -6.37 -56.80 27.97
C GLY A 121 -5.46 -57.02 29.16
#